data_AF-A0A1W9JQC7-F1
#
_entry.id   AF-A0A1W9JQC7-F1
#
_cell.length_a   1.000
_cell.length_b   1.000
_cell.length_c   1.000
_cell.angle_alpha   90.00
_cell.angle_beta   90.00
_cell.angle_gamma   90.00
#
_symmetry.space_group_name_H-M   'P 1'
#
loop_
_entity.id
_entity.type
_entity.pdbx_description
1 polymer ?
#
loop_
_entity_poly.entity_id
_entity_poly.type
_entity_poly.pdbx_seq_one_letter_code
_entity_poly.pdbx_strand_id
1 'polypeptide(L)' 'MSLVKLKKKWAAEPSAKELPFINDMPLVFLGEIPNMPEHGVFAGHRSGQIYSGYHIFRFVELSDKEV' A
#
# COMPACT_ATOMS: atom_id res chain seq x y z
N MET A 1 -12.02 2.23 -6.22
CA MET A 1 -10.99 1.75 -5.26
C MET A 1 -9.96 1.00 -6.08
N SER A 2 -8.68 1.22 -5.81
CA SER A 2 -7.58 0.78 -6.68
C SER A 2 -6.66 -0.18 -5.95
N LEU A 3 -6.18 -1.21 -6.64
CA LEU A 3 -5.11 -2.06 -6.13
C LEU A 3 -3.77 -1.36 -6.32
N VAL A 4 -2.94 -1.39 -5.29
CA VAL A 4 -1.64 -0.74 -5.28
C VAL A 4 -0.55 -1.69 -4.82
N LYS A 5 0.66 -1.46 -5.33
CA LYS A 5 1.88 -2.12 -4.88
C LYS A 5 2.92 -1.10 -4.43
N LEU A 6 3.91 -1.53 -3.66
CA LEU A 6 5.09 -0.71 -3.40
C LEU A 6 5.84 -0.40 -4.69
N LYS A 7 6.26 0.85 -4.85
CA LYS A 7 7.19 1.22 -5.92
C LYS A 7 8.52 0.48 -5.72
N LYS A 8 9.15 0.10 -6.83
CA LYS A 8 10.42 -0.68 -6.85
C LYS A 8 11.50 -0.11 -5.94
N LYS A 9 11.63 1.22 -5.88
CA LYS A 9 12.59 1.91 -4.99
C LYS A 9 12.42 1.49 -3.53
N TRP A 10 11.18 1.48 -3.03
CA TRP A 10 10.86 1.17 -1.64
C TRP A 10 10.79 -0.32 -1.38
N ALA A 11 10.35 -1.11 -2.36
CA ALA A 11 10.35 -2.57 -2.26
C ALA A 11 11.76 -3.17 -2.17
N ALA A 12 12.79 -2.47 -2.66
CA ALA A 12 14.18 -2.90 -2.61
C ALA A 12 14.90 -2.57 -1.30
N GLU A 13 14.30 -1.76 -0.42
CA GLU A 13 14.91 -1.42 0.86
C GLU A 13 14.86 -2.61 1.83
N PRO A 14 15.93 -2.88 2.61
CA PRO A 14 15.93 -3.97 3.58
C PRO A 14 14.77 -3.91 4.58
N SER A 15 14.39 -2.69 4.99
CA SER A 15 13.27 -2.40 5.89
C SER A 15 11.90 -2.74 5.30
N ALA A 16 11.78 -2.91 3.98
CA ALA A 16 10.52 -3.29 3.35
C ALA A 16 10.03 -4.67 3.81
N LYS A 17 10.95 -5.57 4.17
CA LYS A 17 10.63 -6.90 4.72
C LYS A 17 10.00 -6.84 6.12
N GLU A 18 10.19 -5.73 6.83
CA GLU A 18 9.66 -5.51 8.17
C GLU A 18 8.29 -4.81 8.12
N LEU A 19 7.82 -4.40 6.94
CA LEU A 19 6.51 -3.79 6.79
C LEU A 19 5.42 -4.83 7.10
N PRO A 20 4.45 -4.52 7.97
CA PRO A 20 3.46 -5.49 8.43
C PRO A 20 2.54 -5.97 7.29
N PHE A 21 2.46 -5.21 6.20
CA PHE A 21 1.64 -5.53 5.03
C PHE A 21 2.41 -6.22 3.90
N ILE A 22 3.71 -6.50 4.05
CA ILE A 22 4.54 -6.98 2.93
C ILE A 22 4.03 -8.30 2.35
N ASN A 23 3.53 -9.19 3.21
CA ASN A 23 2.98 -10.49 2.83
C ASN A 23 1.52 -10.41 2.34
N ASP A 24 0.89 -9.24 2.48
CA ASP A 24 -0.52 -8.98 2.15
C ASP A 24 -0.70 -8.20 0.85
N MET A 25 0.40 -7.91 0.16
CA MET A 25 0.40 -7.27 -1.14
C MET A 25 -0.31 -8.10 -2.22
N PRO A 26 -0.99 -7.46 -3.20
CA PRO A 26 -1.24 -6.02 -3.30
C PRO A 26 -2.29 -5.52 -2.31
N LEU A 27 -2.31 -4.21 -2.06
CA LEU A 27 -3.25 -3.59 -1.13
C LEU A 27 -4.35 -2.84 -1.89
N VAL A 28 -5.54 -2.71 -1.31
CA VAL A 28 -6.60 -1.81 -1.77
C VAL A 28 -6.38 -0.44 -1.13
N PHE A 29 -6.22 0.61 -1.94
CA PHE A 29 -6.18 1.97 -1.44
C PHE A 29 -7.60 2.47 -1.12
N LEU A 30 -7.83 2.83 0.14
CA LEU A 30 -9.14 3.28 0.65
C LEU A 30 -9.28 4.81 0.70
N GLY A 31 -8.15 5.54 0.73
CA GLY A 31 -8.14 6.99 0.72
C GLY A 31 -7.05 7.59 1.60
N GLU A 32 -6.90 8.91 1.52
CA GLU A 32 -6.05 9.70 2.40
C GLU A 32 -6.76 9.97 3.74
N ILE A 33 -5.99 10.05 4.83
CA ILE A 33 -6.53 10.32 6.17
C ILE A 33 -6.81 11.82 6.31
N PRO A 34 -8.07 12.25 6.56
CA PRO A 34 -8.36 13.64 6.88
C PRO A 34 -7.56 14.04 8.12
N ASN A 35 -6.73 15.08 8.02
CA ASN A 35 -5.76 15.57 9.02
C ASN A 35 -4.36 14.92 9.03
N MET A 36 -4.06 13.97 8.16
CA MET A 36 -2.68 13.51 7.91
C MET A 36 -2.37 13.52 6.42
N PRO A 37 -2.01 14.69 5.86
CA PRO A 37 -1.66 14.80 4.46
C PRO A 37 -0.62 13.77 4.03
N GLU A 38 -0.74 13.26 2.82
CA GLU A 38 0.11 12.25 2.19
C GLU A 38 0.02 10.84 2.82
N HIS A 39 -0.75 10.64 3.88
CA HIS A 39 -0.87 9.36 4.57
C HIS A 39 -2.20 8.68 4.21
N GLY A 40 -2.09 7.42 3.76
CA GLY A 40 -3.22 6.64 3.29
C GLY A 40 -3.69 5.59 4.27
N VAL A 41 -4.92 5.13 4.04
CA VAL A 41 -5.47 3.88 4.57
C VAL A 41 -5.51 2.85 3.45
N PHE A 42 -5.06 1.65 3.76
CA PHE A 42 -4.96 0.52 2.85
C PHE A 42 -5.60 -0.71 3.49
N ALA A 43 -6.12 -1.62 2.67
CA ALA A 43 -6.57 -2.93 3.12
C ALA A 43 -5.81 -4.04 2.39
N GLY A 44 -5.39 -5.09 3.09
CA GLY A 44 -4.88 -6.30 2.46
C GLY A 44 -5.94 -6.89 1.53
N HIS A 45 -5.63 -7.07 0.24
CA HIS A 45 -6.63 -7.44 -0.77
C HIS A 45 -7.32 -8.77 -0.46
N ARG A 46 -6.60 -9.71 0.15
CA ARG A 46 -7.12 -11.05 0.51
C ARG A 46 -7.53 -11.17 1.98
N SER A 47 -6.77 -10.55 2.89
CA SER A 47 -6.98 -10.69 4.33
C SER A 47 -8.07 -9.76 4.88
N GLY A 48 -8.32 -8.62 4.22
CA GLY A 48 -9.13 -7.54 4.75
C GLY A 48 -8.47 -6.75 5.90
N GLN A 49 -7.22 -7.06 6.27
CA GLN A 49 -6.51 -6.36 7.34
C GLN A 49 -6.26 -4.89 6.96
N ILE A 50 -6.51 -3.97 7.88
CA ILE A 50 -6.35 -2.53 7.65
C ILE A 50 -4.95 -2.07 8.07
N TYR A 51 -4.32 -1.30 7.18
CA TYR A 51 -3.03 -0.67 7.37
C TYR A 51 -3.18 0.84 7.15
N SER A 52 -2.97 1.64 8.19
CA SER A 52 -3.15 3.10 8.15
C SER A 52 -1.88 3.84 8.52
N GLY A 53 -1.70 5.05 7.97
CA GLY A 53 -0.58 5.92 8.33
C GLY A 53 0.68 5.67 7.49
N TYR A 54 0.53 5.14 6.27
CA TYR A 54 1.65 4.97 5.34
C TYR A 54 1.61 6.03 4.23
N HIS A 55 2.77 6.55 3.86
CA HIS A 55 2.89 7.54 2.80
C HIS A 55 2.42 7.00 1.45
N ILE A 56 1.41 7.66 0.86
CA ILE A 56 0.78 7.30 -0.41
C ILE A 56 1.80 7.30 -1.56
N PHE A 57 2.76 8.24 -1.55
CA PHE A 57 3.77 8.34 -2.61
C PHE A 57 4.64 7.08 -2.76
N ARG A 58 4.69 6.21 -1.74
CA ARG A 58 5.45 4.95 -1.79
C ARG A 58 4.79 3.89 -2.66
N PHE A 59 3.51 4.07 -2.99
CA PHE A 59 2.72 3.12 -3.73
C PHE A 59 2.47 3.58 -5.16
N VAL A 60 2.16 2.62 -6.02
CA VAL A 60 1.72 2.83 -7.40
C VAL A 60 0.54 1.91 -7.67
N GLU A 61 -0.46 2.43 -8.39
CA GLU A 61 -1.61 1.66 -8.85
C GLU A 61 -1.18 0.55 -9.81
N LEU A 62 -1.77 -0.63 -9.65
CA LEU A 62 -1.62 -1.73 -10.59
C LEU A 62 -2.43 -1.44 -11.86
N SER A 63 -1.83 -1.72 -13.02
CA SER A 63 -2.58 -1.72 -14.28
C SER A 63 -3.44 -2.98 -14.41
N ASP A 64 -4.46 -2.94 -15.27
CA ASP A 64 -5.34 -4.10 -15.54
C ASP A 64 -4.60 -5.36 -16.00
N LYS A 65 -3.37 -5.22 -16.51
CA LYS A 65 -2.52 -6.36 -16.92
C LYS A 65 -1.79 -7.04 -15.76
N GLU A 66 -1.77 -6.39 -14.60
CA GLU A 66 -1.08 -6.84 -13.39
C GLU A 66 -2.04 -7.31 -12.29
N VAL A 67 -3.35 -7.09 -12.48
CA VAL A 67 -4.43 -7.55 -11.61
C VAL A 67 -4.75 -9.01 -11.88
#